data_AF-A0A1I7S8H4-F1
#
_entry.id   AF-A0A1I7S8H4-F1
#
_cell.length_a   1.000
_cell.length_b   1.000
_cell.length_c   1.000
_cell.angle_alpha   90.00
_cell.angle_beta   90.00
_cell.angle_gamma   90.00
#
_symmetry.space_group_name_H-M   'P 1'
#
loop_
_entity.id
_entity.type
_entity.pdbx_description
1 polymer ?
#
loop_
_entity_poly.entity_id
_entity_poly.type
_entity_poly.pdbx_seq_one_letter_code
_entity_poly.pdbx_strand_id
1 'polypeptide(L)'
;MRLRKGPSSPTTVLSLAGLFVCGILMILSGLLVVLFQDETPFIITGSIFLGTGSIMLLTCLILQRKNLVKFMIDMNRDLYFLNMSDSYMWRLMFDQKQSDLPVAAQ
;
A
#
# COMPACT_ATOMS: atom_id res chain seq x y z
N MET A 1 -10.53 -13.38 40.87
CA MET A 1 -10.13 -12.37 39.87
C MET A 1 -10.07 -13.01 38.48
N ARG A 2 -11.06 -12.78 37.61
CA ARG A 2 -11.03 -13.27 36.22
C ARG A 2 -10.09 -12.37 35.42
N LEU A 3 -8.85 -12.80 35.20
CA LEU A 3 -7.95 -12.22 34.19
C LEU A 3 -8.57 -12.44 32.82
N ARG A 4 -9.47 -11.54 32.40
CA ARG A 4 -9.84 -11.37 31.01
C ARG A 4 -8.60 -10.87 30.28
N LYS A 5 -7.73 -11.80 29.87
CA LYS A 5 -6.72 -11.59 28.84
C LYS A 5 -7.50 -11.09 27.63
N GLY A 6 -7.56 -9.77 27.45
CA GLY A 6 -8.16 -9.17 26.27
C GLY A 6 -7.50 -9.80 25.04
N PRO A 7 -8.25 -10.08 23.96
CA PRO A 7 -7.73 -10.70 22.74
C PRO A 7 -6.80 -9.74 21.96
N SER A 8 -5.69 -9.35 22.60
CA SER A 8 -4.67 -8.45 22.07
C SER A 8 -3.33 -9.13 22.27
N SER A 9 -3.18 -10.34 21.71
CA SER A 9 -1.86 -10.97 21.62
C SER A 9 -1.06 -10.24 20.54
N PRO A 10 0.22 -9.87 20.78
CA PRO A 10 1.13 -9.33 19.77
C PRO A 10 1.14 -10.14 18.47
N THR A 11 0.98 -11.46 18.59
CA THR A 11 0.87 -12.41 17.47
C THR A 11 -0.34 -12.13 16.58
N THR A 12 -1.49 -11.77 17.16
CA THR A 12 -2.71 -11.48 16.41
C THR A 12 -2.53 -10.18 15.63
N VAL A 13 -1.87 -9.18 16.21
CA VAL A 13 -1.60 -7.89 15.53
C VAL A 13 -0.61 -8.05 14.38
N LEU A 14 0.44 -8.87 14.57
CA LEU A 14 1.42 -9.18 13.54
C LEU A 14 0.82 -9.97 12.37
N SER A 15 0.01 -10.99 12.66
CA SER A 15 -0.69 -11.77 11.64
C SER A 15 -1.66 -10.90 10.83
N LEU A 16 -2.35 -10.00 11.51
CA LEU A 16 -3.27 -9.04 10.91
C LEU A 16 -2.56 -8.03 10.00
N ALA A 17 -1.37 -7.55 10.38
CA ALA A 17 -0.53 -6.70 9.53
C ALA A 17 -0.01 -7.48 8.31
N GLY A 18 0.42 -8.73 8.49
CA GLY A 18 0.85 -9.60 7.39
C GLY A 18 -0.27 -9.89 6.39
N LEU A 19 -1.48 -10.18 6.88
CA LEU A 19 -2.66 -10.37 6.04
C LEU A 19 -3.06 -9.09 5.30
N PHE A 20 -2.90 -7.92 5.92
CA PHE A 20 -3.18 -6.63 5.29
C PHE A 20 -2.21 -6.33 4.14
N VAL A 21 -0.90 -6.47 4.37
CA VAL A 21 0.13 -6.29 3.34
C VAL A 21 -0.05 -7.30 2.21
N CYS A 22 -0.33 -8.56 2.54
CA CYS A 22 -0.63 -9.59 1.55
C CYS A 22 -1.86 -9.22 0.70
N GLY A 23 -2.92 -8.67 1.31
CA GLY A 23 -4.10 -8.18 0.61
C GLY A 23 -3.81 -7.05 -0.37
N ILE A 24 -3.00 -6.06 0.03
CA ILE A 24 -2.57 -4.95 -0.85
C ILE A 24 -1.76 -5.49 -2.04
N LEU A 25 -0.80 -6.38 -1.79
CA LEU A 25 0.02 -6.98 -2.85
C LEU A 25 -0.83 -7.79 -3.84
N MET A 26 -1.85 -8.51 -3.34
CA MET A 26 -2.80 -9.23 -4.18
C MET A 26 -3.59 -8.28 -5.09
N ILE A 27 -4.07 -7.16 -4.54
CA ILE A 27 -4.82 -6.15 -5.31
C ILE A 27 -3.91 -5.49 -6.34
N LEU A 28 -2.70 -5.07 -5.97
CA LEU A 28 -1.73 -4.50 -6.90
C LEU A 28 -1.39 -5.47 -8.03
N SER A 29 -1.17 -6.75 -7.70
CA SER A 29 -0.92 -7.78 -8.70
C SER A 29 -2.11 -7.96 -9.66
N GLY A 30 -3.33 -8.06 -9.14
CA GLY A 30 -4.55 -8.14 -9.97
C GLY A 30 -4.76 -6.90 -10.84
N LEU A 31 -4.47 -5.71 -10.31
CA LEU A 31 -4.60 -4.44 -11.01
C LEU A 31 -3.58 -4.30 -12.14
N LEU A 32 -2.33 -4.73 -11.93
CA LEU A 32 -1.32 -4.80 -12.98
C LEU A 32 -1.73 -5.77 -14.08
N VAL A 33 -2.25 -6.94 -13.74
CA VAL A 33 -2.72 -7.92 -14.74
C VAL A 33 -3.86 -7.33 -15.58
N VAL A 34 -4.84 -6.66 -14.97
CA VAL A 34 -5.96 -6.05 -15.71
C VAL A 34 -5.53 -4.86 -16.57
N LEU A 35 -4.53 -4.08 -16.14
CA LEU A 35 -4.06 -2.91 -16.89
C LEU A 35 -3.11 -3.25 -18.04
N PHE A 36 -2.32 -4.31 -17.92
CA PHE A 36 -1.25 -4.63 -18.87
C PHE A 36 -1.53 -5.85 -19.75
N GLN A 37 -2.57 -6.63 -19.48
CA GLN A 37 -2.93 -7.82 -20.28
C GLN A 37 -4.34 -7.68 -20.87
N ASP A 38 -4.44 -7.67 -22.20
CA ASP A 38 -5.71 -7.64 -22.95
C ASP A 38 -6.35 -9.03 -23.14
N GLU A 39 -5.62 -10.08 -22.76
CA GLU A 39 -6.07 -11.45 -22.92
C GLU A 39 -7.20 -11.80 -21.94
N THR A 40 -8.33 -12.25 -22.48
CA THR A 40 -9.53 -12.64 -21.69
C THR A 40 -9.27 -13.54 -20.47
N PRO A 41 -8.41 -14.59 -20.50
CA PRO A 41 -8.14 -15.40 -19.31
C PRO A 41 -7.39 -14.65 -18.20
N PHE A 42 -6.56 -13.67 -18.57
CA PHE A 42 -5.81 -12.86 -17.61
C PHE A 42 -6.70 -11.83 -16.93
N ILE A 43 -7.64 -11.23 -17.67
CA ILE A 43 -8.63 -10.29 -17.11
C ILE A 43 -9.50 -10.98 -16.05
N ILE A 44 -9.97 -12.20 -16.33
CA ILE A 44 -10.77 -13.00 -15.39
C ILE A 44 -9.96 -13.29 -14.12
N THR A 45 -8.72 -13.74 -14.29
CA THR A 45 -7.83 -14.05 -13.16
C THR A 45 -7.52 -12.82 -12.32
N GLY A 46 -7.20 -11.69 -12.96
CA GLY A 46 -6.96 -10.41 -12.29
C GLY A 46 -8.19 -9.92 -11.52
N SER A 47 -9.39 -10.11 -12.08
CA SER A 47 -10.65 -9.77 -11.41
C SER A 47 -10.92 -10.63 -10.17
N ILE A 48 -10.62 -11.94 -10.23
CA ILE A 48 -10.74 -12.84 -9.08
C ILE A 48 -9.74 -12.45 -7.98
N PHE A 49 -8.51 -12.08 -8.35
CA PHE A 49 -7.49 -11.60 -7.42
C PHE A 49 -7.91 -10.28 -6.76
N LEU A 50 -8.47 -9.34 -7.53
CA LEU A 50 -9.04 -8.08 -7.04
C LEU A 50 -10.18 -8.32 -6.03
N GLY A 51 -11.11 -9.21 -6.36
CA GLY A 51 -12.23 -9.56 -5.48
C GLY A 51 -11.77 -10.22 -4.18
N THR A 52 -10.87 -11.20 -4.27
CA THR A 52 -10.35 -11.93 -3.11
C THR A 52 -9.54 -11.01 -2.20
N GLY A 53 -8.66 -10.18 -2.77
CA GLY A 53 -7.90 -9.18 -2.03
C GLY A 53 -8.81 -8.16 -1.33
N SER A 54 -9.89 -7.72 -1.98
CA SER A 54 -10.86 -6.78 -1.40
C SER A 54 -11.60 -7.38 -0.20
N ILE A 55 -12.07 -8.63 -0.30
CA ILE A 55 -12.73 -9.34 0.81
C ILE A 55 -11.76 -9.54 1.98
N MET A 56 -10.51 -9.88 1.67
CA MET A 56 -9.48 -10.08 2.69
C MET A 56 -9.16 -8.76 3.43
N LEU A 57 -9.08 -7.64 2.71
CA LEU A 57 -8.92 -6.31 3.30
C LEU A 57 -10.13 -5.92 4.14
N LEU A 58 -11.36 -6.10 3.64
CA LEU A 58 -12.58 -5.80 4.40
C LEU A 58 -12.65 -6.59 5.71
N THR A 59 -12.29 -7.87 5.67
CA THR A 59 -12.23 -8.73 6.86
C THR A 59 -11.16 -8.24 7.85
N CYS A 60 -9.98 -7.86 7.34
CA CYS A 60 -8.94 -7.23 8.15
C CYS A 60 -9.44 -5.93 8.78
N LEU A 61 -10.14 -5.06 8.04
CA LEU A 61 -10.66 -3.78 8.55
C LEU A 61 -11.71 -3.99 9.64
N ILE A 62 -12.63 -4.95 9.47
CA ILE A 62 -13.68 -5.25 10.44
C ILE A 62 -13.07 -5.78 11.74
N LEU A 63 -12.14 -6.73 11.65
CA LEU A 63 -11.49 -7.33 12.82
C LEU A 63 -10.53 -6.36 13.52
N GLN A 64 -9.93 -5.42 12.78
CA GLN A 64 -8.87 -4.56 13.28
C GLN A 64 -9.35 -3.18 13.71
N ARG A 65 -10.64 -2.80 13.67
CA ARG A 65 -11.10 -1.40 13.88
C ARG A 65 -10.41 -0.61 15.01
N LYS A 66 -10.03 -1.24 16.12
CA LYS A 66 -9.27 -0.61 17.22
C LYS A 66 -7.75 -0.51 17.00
N ASN A 67 -7.15 -1.44 16.27
CA ASN A 67 -5.74 -1.43 15.86
C ASN A 67 -5.52 -0.64 14.54
N LEU A 68 -6.56 -0.51 13.72
CA LEU A 68 -6.60 0.20 12.44
C LEU A 68 -6.31 1.69 12.58
N VAL A 69 -6.75 2.31 13.66
CA VAL A 69 -6.47 3.73 13.93
C VAL A 69 -4.96 3.95 14.05
N LYS A 70 -4.27 3.02 14.71
CA LYS A 70 -2.81 3.06 14.86
C LYS A 70 -2.13 2.81 13.51
N PHE A 71 -2.64 1.84 12.74
CA PHE A 71 -2.16 1.57 11.40
C PHE A 71 -2.37 2.74 10.43
N MET A 72 -3.52 3.42 10.44
CA MET A 72 -3.77 4.60 9.61
C MET A 72 -2.84 5.76 9.98
N ILE A 73 -2.52 5.94 11.25
CA ILE A 73 -1.56 6.96 11.69
C ILE A 73 -0.16 6.65 11.15
N ASP A 74 0.29 5.40 11.25
CA ASP A 74 1.59 4.98 10.70
C ASP A 74 1.60 5.04 9.16
N MET A 75 0.53 4.61 8.48
CA MET A 75 0.41 4.69 7.02
C MET A 75 0.35 6.14 6.53
N ASN A 76 -0.35 7.02 7.24
CA ASN A 76 -0.36 8.46 6.93
C ASN A 76 1.03 9.07 7.10
N ARG A 77 1.79 8.61 8.11
CA ARG A 77 3.19 9.01 8.30
C ARG A 77 4.09 8.51 7.17
N ASP A 78 3.90 7.27 6.72
CA ASP A 78 4.63 6.69 5.59
C ASP A 78 4.26 7.35 4.26
N LEU A 79 2.98 7.64 4.00
CA LEU A 79 2.54 8.40 2.83
C LEU A 79 3.06 9.83 2.84
N TYR A 80 3.12 10.46 4.02
CA TYR A 80 3.76 11.77 4.17
C TYR A 80 5.25 11.69 3.84
N PHE A 81 5.92 10.61 4.25
CA PHE A 81 7.33 10.37 3.93
C PHE A 81 7.54 10.09 2.44
N LEU A 82 6.69 9.29 1.80
CA LEU A 82 6.74 9.02 0.36
C LEU A 82 6.47 10.29 -0.45
N ASN A 83 5.46 11.07 -0.10
CA ASN A 83 5.17 12.35 -0.75
C ASN A 83 6.31 13.36 -0.57
N MET A 84 6.96 13.35 0.59
CA MET A 84 8.14 14.16 0.84
C MET A 84 9.32 13.67 0.01
N SER A 85 9.56 12.36 -0.06
CA SER A 85 10.60 11.73 -0.88
C SER A 85 10.41 12.00 -2.37
N ASP A 86 9.18 11.88 -2.90
CA ASP A 86 8.87 12.20 -4.28
C ASP A 86 9.10 13.69 -4.55
N SER A 87 8.68 14.57 -3.64
CA SER A 87 8.93 16.02 -3.77
C SER A 87 10.42 16.36 -3.74
N TYR A 88 11.23 15.68 -2.91
CA TYR A 88 12.68 15.88 -2.83
C TYR A 88 13.40 15.32 -4.06
N MET A 89 13.05 14.11 -4.51
CA MET A 89 13.67 13.47 -5.66
C MET A 89 13.28 14.15 -6.97
N TRP A 90 12.03 14.59 -7.10
CA TRP A 90 11.57 15.43 -8.20
C TRP A 90 12.30 16.77 -8.17
N ARG A 91 12.39 17.46 -7.02
CA ARG A 91 13.21 18.67 -6.90
C ARG A 91 14.68 18.46 -7.31
N LEU A 92 15.33 17.39 -6.86
CA LEU A 92 16.71 17.06 -7.25
C LEU A 92 16.84 16.84 -8.77
N MET A 93 15.92 16.10 -9.38
CA MET A 93 15.92 15.87 -10.82
C MET A 93 15.69 17.15 -11.65
N PHE A 94 14.86 18.09 -11.16
CA PHE A 94 14.61 19.37 -11.84
C PHE A 94 15.66 20.44 -11.56
N ASP A 95 16.24 20.47 -10.36
CA ASP A 95 17.31 21.40 -9.98
C ASP A 95 18.63 21.02 -10.67
N GLN A 96 18.95 19.72 -10.74
CA GLN A 96 20.11 19.21 -11.47
C GLN A 96 19.97 19.45 -12.99
N LYS A 97 18.75 19.41 -13.53
CA LYS A 97 18.49 19.76 -14.93
C LYS A 97 18.75 21.24 -15.23
N GLN A 98 18.60 22.14 -14.26
CA GLN A 98 18.89 23.57 -14.45
C GLN A 98 20.40 23.88 -14.41
N SER A 99 21.21 23.08 -13.71
CA SER A 99 22.68 23.19 -13.71
C SER A 99 23.38 22.56 -14.92
N ASP A 100 22.72 21.62 -15.62
CA ASP A 100 23.27 20.91 -16.80
C ASP A 100 22.73 21.44 -18.15
N LEU A 101 22.03 22.59 -18.18
CA LEU A 101 21.76 23.30 -19.43
C LEU A 101 22.96 24.22 -19.74
N PRO A 102 23.80 23.92 -20.75
CA PRO A 102 24.79 24.88 -21.19
C PRO A 102 24.07 26.14 -21.65
N VAL A 103 24.52 27.29 -21.16
CA VAL A 103 24.22 28.60 -21.74
C VAL A 103 24.71 28.56 -23.19
N ALA A 104 23.84 28.12 -24.09
CA ALA A 104 24.05 28.09 -25.52
C ALA A 104 22.84 28.77 -26.16
N ALA A 105 22.76 30.09 -25.96
CA ALA A 105 22.23 31.07 -26.92
C ALA A 105 22.12 32.44 -26.23
N GLN A 106 23.25 33.16 -26.16
CA GLN A 106 23.40 34.50 -26.74
C GLN A 106 24.81 35.03 -26.47
#